data_AF-A0A561VE30-F1
#
_entry.id   AF-A0A561VE30-F1
#
_cell.length_a   1.000
_cell.length_b   1.000
_cell.length_c   1.000
_cell.angle_alpha   90.00
_cell.angle_beta   90.00
_cell.angle_gamma   90.00
#
_symmetry.space_group_name_H-M   'P 1'
#
loop_
_entity.id
_entity.type
_entity.pdbx_description
1 polymer ?
#
loop_
_entity_poly.entity_id
_entity_poly.type
_entity_poly.pdbx_seq_one_letter_code
_entity_poly.pdbx_strand_id
1 'polypeptide(L)' 'MRIARDRIITALRDRGQQARADWVERELPERVDPAKHSGLLATLHLNPADLVDAASP' A
#
# COMPACT_ATOMS: atom_id res chain seq x y z
N MET A 1 -7.14 12.34 1.02
CA MET A 1 -7.44 10.90 0.92
C MET A 1 -6.33 10.14 1.63
N ARG A 2 -6.61 9.11 2.44
CA ARG A 2 -5.60 8.30 3.13
C ARG A 2 -5.94 6.83 2.99
N ILE A 3 -4.93 6.03 2.70
CA ILE A 3 -5.06 4.58 2.49
C ILE A 3 -4.65 3.89 3.79
N ALA A 4 -5.43 2.90 4.23
CA ALA A 4 -5.04 2.07 5.36
C ALA A 4 -3.80 1.25 4.98
N ARG A 5 -2.80 1.19 5.86
CA ARG A 5 -1.59 0.39 5.63
C ARG A 5 -1.93 -1.07 5.34
N ASP A 6 -2.90 -1.65 6.05
CA ASP A 6 -3.34 -3.03 5.83
C ASP A 6 -3.78 -3.30 4.39
N ARG A 7 -4.42 -2.33 3.72
CA ARG A 7 -4.77 -2.46 2.29
C ARG A 7 -3.54 -2.59 1.41
N ILE A 8 -2.48 -1.85 1.73
CA ILE A 8 -1.20 -1.92 1.02
C ILE A 8 -0.54 -3.29 1.25
N ILE A 9 -0.52 -3.75 2.50
CA ILE A 9 0.03 -5.05 2.88
C ILE A 9 -0.70 -6.18 2.14
N THR A 10 -2.04 -6.18 2.15
CA THR A 10 -2.85 -7.18 1.43
C THR A 10 -2.55 -7.16 -0.07
N ALA A 11 -2.55 -5.99 -0.71
CA ALA A 11 -2.25 -5.88 -2.14
C ALA A 11 -0.83 -6.39 -2.48
N LEU A 12 0.15 -6.18 -1.59
CA LEU A 12 1.50 -6.73 -1.77
C LEU A 12 1.53 -8.25 -1.60
N ARG A 13 0.85 -8.79 -0.58
CA ARG A 13 0.76 -10.25 -0.34
C ARG A 13 0.04 -10.98 -1.47
N ASP A 14 -1.04 -10.42 -2.00
CA ASP A 14 -1.79 -10.99 -3.14
C ASP A 14 -0.93 -11.06 -4.42
N ARG A 15 0.04 -10.15 -4.54
CA ARG A 15 1.02 -10.14 -5.64
C ARG A 15 2.25 -11.02 -5.36
N GLY A 16 2.26 -11.77 -4.26
CA GLY A 16 3.39 -12.60 -3.82
C GLY A 16 4.59 -11.81 -3.28
N GLN A 17 4.40 -10.53 -2.95
CA GLN A 17 5.46 -9.64 -2.47
C GLN A 17 5.55 -9.61 -0.93
N GLN A 18 5.62 -10.78 -0.29
CA GLN A 18 5.64 -10.93 1.17
C GLN A 18 6.71 -10.05 1.85
N ALA A 19 7.95 -10.09 1.36
CA ALA A 19 9.04 -9.30 1.94
C ALA A 19 8.77 -7.78 1.91
N ARG A 20 8.08 -7.28 0.87
CA ARG A 20 7.67 -5.87 0.79
C ARG A 20 6.51 -5.58 1.73
N ALA A 21 5.57 -6.51 1.87
CA ALA A 21 4.45 -6.37 2.80
C ALA A 21 4.93 -6.25 4.25
N ASP A 22 5.90 -7.08 4.67
CA ASP A 22 6.47 -7.04 6.01
C ASP A 22 7.29 -5.76 6.26
N TRP A 23 7.99 -5.28 5.22
CA TRP A 23 8.66 -3.98 5.28
C TRP A 23 7.64 -2.84 5.46
N VAL A 24 6.55 -2.84 4.68
CA VAL A 24 5.48 -1.84 4.80
C VAL A 24 4.86 -1.85 6.19
N GLU A 25 4.60 -3.03 6.76
CA GLU A 25 4.01 -3.18 8.09
C GLU A 25 4.83 -2.48 9.18
N ARG A 26 6.16 -2.55 9.06
CA ARG A 26 7.10 -1.95 10.02
C ARG A 26 7.39 -0.48 9.77
N GLU A 27 7.46 -0.07 8.52
CA GLU A 27 7.99 1.26 8.15
C GLU A 27 6.89 2.29 7.90
N LEU A 28 5.71 1.86 7.43
CA LEU A 28 4.62 2.77 7.14
C LEU A 28 3.71 2.99 8.36
N PRO A 29 3.19 4.21 8.55
CA PRO A 29 2.17 4.48 9.55
C PRO A 29 0.85 3.80 9.16
N GLU A 30 -0.05 3.65 10.13
CA GLU A 30 -1.37 3.01 9.94
C GLU A 30 -2.18 3.67 8.82
N ARG A 31 -2.04 4.99 8.63
CA ARG A 31 -2.68 5.75 7.56
C ARG A 31 -1.62 6.36 6.65
N VAL A 32 -1.54 5.84 5.44
CA VAL A 32 -0.61 6.28 4.41
C VAL A 32 -1.25 7.37 3.58
N ASP A 33 -0.58 8.51 3.49
CA ASP A 33 -0.97 9.58 2.57
C ASP A 33 -0.24 9.36 1.23
N PRO A 34 -0.93 8.94 0.17
CA PRO A 34 -0.31 8.65 -1.11
C PRO A 34 0.25 9.89 -1.80
N ALA A 35 -0.24 11.09 -1.47
CA ALA A 35 0.31 12.33 -2.02
C ALA A 35 1.68 12.64 -1.39
N LYS A 36 1.86 12.32 -0.10
CA LYS A 36 3.14 12.50 0.61
C LYS A 36 4.13 11.36 0.38
N HIS A 37 3.63 10.14 0.16
CA HIS A 37 4.44 8.92 0.00
C HIS A 37 4.43 8.39 -1.44
N SER A 38 4.21 9.27 -2.43
CA SER A 38 4.11 8.90 -3.84
C SER A 38 5.35 8.18 -4.35
N GLY A 39 6.55 8.64 -4.00
CA GLY A 39 7.82 8.00 -4.39
C GLY A 39 8.00 6.60 -3.78
N LEU A 40 7.50 6.39 -2.56
CA LEU A 40 7.56 5.07 -1.93
C LEU A 40 6.57 4.10 -2.60
N LEU A 41 5.34 4.55 -2.84
CA LEU A 41 4.33 3.73 -3.53
C LEU A 41 4.78 3.39 -4.95
N ALA A 42 5.44 4.31 -5.65
CA ALA A 42 6.05 4.06 -6.95
C ALA A 42 7.13 2.97 -6.88
N THR A 43 8.00 2.99 -5.87
CA THR A 43 9.02 1.95 -5.64
C THR A 43 8.40 0.58 -5.39
N LEU A 44 7.24 0.54 -4.74
CA LEU A 44 6.47 -0.68 -4.48
C LEU A 44 5.64 -1.12 -5.70
N HIS A 45 5.65 -0.36 -6.80
CA HIS A 45 4.77 -0.54 -7.97
C HIS A 45 3.29 -0.60 -7.59
N LEU A 46 2.91 0.21 -6.59
CA LEU A 46 1.54 0.34 -6.13
C LEU A 46 0.96 1.63 -6.68
N ASN A 47 -0.15 1.52 -7.39
CA ASN A 47 -0.91 2.68 -7.78
C ASN A 47 -1.88 3.03 -6.64
N PRO A 48 -1.82 4.23 -6.04
CA PRO A 48 -2.75 4.60 -4.99
C PRO A 48 -4.21 4.53 -5.44
N ALA A 49 -4.51 4.74 -6.73
CA ALA A 49 -5.86 4.57 -7.29
C ALA A 49 -6.39 3.13 -7.14
N ASP A 50 -5.53 2.13 -7.34
CA ASP A 50 -5.84 0.69 -7.21
C ASP A 50 -6.18 0.33 -5.75
N LEU A 51 -5.50 0.99 -4.81
CA LEU A 51 -5.67 0.76 -3.37
C LEU A 51 -6.94 1.39 -2.78
N VAL A 52 -7.45 2.46 -3.41
CA VAL A 52 -8.77 3.05 -3.05
C VAL A 52 -9.92 2.24 -3.64
N ASP A 53 -9.72 1.70 -4.84
CA ASP A 53 -10.78 1.07 -5.63
C ASP A 53 -10.95 -0.43 -5.34
N ALA A 54 -9.97 -1.09 -4.71
CA ALA A 54 -10.07 -2.50 -4.30
C ALA A 54 -11.09 -2.76 -3.16
N ALA A 55 -12.05 -1.85 -2.94
CA ALA A 55 -13.33 -2.18 -2.31
C ALA A 55 -14.37 -2.30 -3.44
N SER A 56 -14.53 -3.49 -4.02
CA SER A 56 -15.76 -3.81 -4.74
C SER A 56 -16.00 -5.32 -4.73
N PRO A 57 -17.26 -5.77 -4.56
CA PRO A 57 -18.41 -5.23 -3.84
C PRO A 57 -18.68 -5.91 -2.49
#